data_AF-A0A929DCY3-F1
#
_entry.id   AF-A0A929DCY3-F1
#
_cell.length_a   1.000
_cell.length_b   1.000
_cell.length_c   1.000
_cell.angle_alpha   90.00
_cell.angle_beta   90.00
_cell.angle_gamma   90.00
#
_symmetry.space_group_name_H-M   'P 1'
#
loop_
_entity.id
_entity.type
_entity.pdbx_description
1 polymer ?
#
loop_
_entity_poly.entity_id
_entity_poly.type
_entity_poly.pdbx_seq_one_letter_code
_entity_poly.pdbx_strand_id
1 'polypeptide(L)'
;MTVDRQLRQTLRRWGLHLRLAESLTWGPWGAAAGLGLGLLLALAARLWPLLMVRQLAGLAGLLALAGTTLGLVVVWLCPRSLSSSARIFDRRFGLAERLVTAVEVGAGRLRATPGMSTAQLADTLQSAARVVPQAMLPLRASRRALLSFGVLAIALTLSLWLPNPQEDVLLQRAAVRAAIEEQIEELEVVREEVAEADGLTEAEREILLQALEEVIAALDEGRATPEEAVAALSEAEQTLAELQDPGASTVQAGLESAAEGMADSELTRDIAEALANGDYQVAAQALAAYGSEDGESLTREEELELARELAEAAEALAESDPDLAEQLAQAAEAIERGDIGEAREAIREAARRMGEAGERVDRQETVESALAELQEGREQVAQAGGT
;
A
#
# COMPACT_ATOMS: atom_id res chain seq x y z
N MET A 1 -11.02 41.08 57.38
CA MET A 1 -10.99 40.50 56.02
C MET A 1 -9.60 40.07 55.55
N THR A 2 -8.51 40.75 55.95
CA THR A 2 -7.13 40.43 55.52
C THR A 2 -6.60 39.11 56.06
N VAL A 3 -7.01 38.72 57.27
CA VAL A 3 -6.41 37.59 57.98
C VAL A 3 -6.98 36.21 57.56
N ASP A 4 -8.26 36.13 57.15
CA ASP A 4 -8.83 34.92 56.51
C ASP A 4 -8.15 34.61 55.15
N ARG A 5 -7.73 35.66 54.42
CA ARG A 5 -6.97 35.50 53.17
C ARG A 5 -5.59 34.89 53.42
N GLN A 6 -4.92 35.24 54.52
CA GLN A 6 -3.60 34.71 54.87
C GLN A 6 -3.66 33.21 55.22
N LEU A 7 -4.69 32.78 55.96
CA LEU A 7 -4.91 31.36 56.26
C LEU A 7 -5.15 30.56 54.98
N ARG A 8 -6.02 31.05 54.07
CA ARG A 8 -6.26 30.42 52.76
C ARG A 8 -5.01 30.36 51.89
N GLN A 9 -4.19 31.41 51.87
CA GLN A 9 -2.91 31.42 51.13
C GLN A 9 -1.92 30.40 51.68
N THR A 10 -1.83 30.28 53.01
CA THR A 10 -0.95 29.31 53.68
C THR A 10 -1.36 27.87 53.36
N LEU A 11 -2.66 27.55 53.48
CA LEU A 11 -3.21 26.25 53.11
C LEU A 11 -3.05 25.94 51.62
N ARG A 12 -3.16 26.95 50.74
CA ARG A 12 -2.90 26.77 49.30
C ARG A 12 -1.44 26.44 49.02
N ARG A 13 -0.49 27.14 49.63
CA ARG A 13 0.96 26.88 49.46
C ARG A 13 1.34 25.48 49.93
N TRP A 14 0.86 25.06 51.09
CA TRP A 14 1.08 23.70 51.59
C TRP A 14 0.37 22.65 50.72
N GLY A 15 -0.82 22.99 50.21
CA GLY A 15 -1.56 22.17 49.25
C GLY A 15 -0.79 21.93 47.94
N LEU A 16 -0.12 22.94 47.40
CA LEU A 16 0.73 22.80 46.22
C LEU A 16 1.92 21.87 46.48
N HIS A 17 2.63 22.04 47.60
CA HIS A 17 3.71 21.14 47.99
C HIS A 17 3.24 19.70 48.20
N LEU A 18 2.06 19.51 48.79
CA LEU A 18 1.48 18.19 48.94
C LEU A 18 1.14 17.55 47.57
N ARG A 19 0.55 18.32 46.64
CA ARG A 19 0.27 17.83 45.28
C ARG A 19 1.55 17.46 44.53
N LEU A 20 2.64 18.21 44.72
CA LEU A 20 3.97 17.87 44.16
C LEU A 20 4.57 16.59 44.78
N ALA A 21 4.39 16.38 46.08
CA ALA A 21 4.82 15.13 46.72
C ALA A 21 3.97 13.93 46.25
N GLU A 22 2.66 14.14 46.07
CA GLU A 22 1.75 13.10 45.58
C GLU A 22 1.96 12.78 44.10
N SER A 23 2.31 13.76 43.26
CA SER A 23 2.63 13.49 41.84
C SER A 23 3.83 12.55 41.68
N LEU A 24 4.81 12.63 42.59
CA LEU A 24 5.95 11.70 42.66
C LEU A 24 5.56 10.27 43.08
N THR A 25 4.32 10.06 43.54
CA THR A 25 3.79 8.73 43.90
C THR A 25 2.79 8.22 42.88
N TRP A 26 1.83 9.06 42.45
CA TRP A 26 0.77 8.70 41.52
C TRP A 26 1.25 8.67 40.07
N GLY A 27 2.24 9.48 39.70
CA GLY A 27 2.86 9.43 38.37
C GLY A 27 3.45 8.06 38.06
N PRO A 28 4.38 7.53 38.89
CA PRO A 28 4.95 6.19 38.67
C PRO A 28 3.94 5.05 38.75
N TRP A 29 2.90 5.16 39.59
CA TRP A 29 1.81 4.17 39.62
C TRP A 29 0.96 4.21 38.35
N GLY A 30 0.66 5.39 37.85
CA GLY A 30 -0.02 5.57 36.57
C GLY A 30 0.80 5.01 35.41
N ALA A 31 2.10 5.31 35.37
CA ALA A 31 3.04 4.75 34.41
C ALA A 31 3.11 3.22 34.48
N ALA A 32 3.19 2.66 35.69
CA ALA A 32 3.18 1.21 35.91
C ALA A 32 1.87 0.55 35.44
N ALA A 33 0.72 1.18 35.68
CA ALA A 33 -0.55 0.69 35.17
C ALA A 33 -0.60 0.68 33.63
N GLY A 34 -0.12 1.76 33.00
CA GLY A 34 -0.01 1.85 31.54
C GLY A 34 0.94 0.81 30.94
N LEU A 35 2.13 0.63 31.54
CA LEU A 35 3.07 -0.43 31.15
C LEU A 35 2.49 -1.83 31.36
N GLY A 36 1.74 -2.05 32.43
CA GLY A 36 1.06 -3.33 32.68
C GLY A 36 0.06 -3.65 31.57
N LEU A 37 -0.72 -2.66 31.12
CA LEU A 37 -1.64 -2.83 29.99
C LEU A 37 -0.90 -3.05 28.66
N GLY A 38 0.20 -2.33 28.43
CA GLY A 38 1.09 -2.55 27.29
C GLY A 38 1.71 -3.96 27.28
N LEU A 39 2.12 -4.47 28.45
CA LEU A 39 2.63 -5.83 28.59
C LEU A 39 1.56 -6.88 28.28
N LEU A 40 0.32 -6.68 28.76
CA LEU A 40 -0.79 -7.57 28.41
C LEU A 40 -1.06 -7.60 26.90
N LEU A 41 -1.01 -6.45 26.23
CA LEU A 41 -1.11 -6.38 24.77
C LEU A 41 0.05 -7.08 24.06
N ALA A 42 1.29 -6.88 24.54
CA ALA A 42 2.46 -7.56 23.98
C ALA A 42 2.40 -9.08 24.14
N LEU A 43 1.84 -9.57 25.26
CA LEU A 43 1.60 -11.01 25.46
C LEU A 43 0.46 -11.52 24.59
N ALA A 44 -0.62 -10.75 24.41
CA ALA A 44 -1.71 -11.11 23.51
C ALA A 44 -1.23 -11.18 22.05
N ALA A 45 -0.34 -10.28 21.62
CA ALA A 45 0.25 -10.26 20.29
C ALA A 45 1.18 -11.47 19.99
N ARG A 46 1.55 -12.25 21.02
CA ARG A 46 2.23 -13.54 20.83
C ARG A 46 1.28 -14.69 20.52
N LEU A 47 0.03 -14.56 20.93
CA LEU A 47 -1.02 -15.55 20.68
C LEU A 47 -1.80 -15.25 19.40
N TRP A 48 -1.90 -13.96 19.04
CA TRP A 48 -2.65 -13.50 17.88
C TRP A 48 -1.85 -12.48 17.05
N PRO A 49 -1.95 -12.52 15.72
CA PRO A 49 -1.32 -11.56 14.81
C PRO A 49 -2.08 -10.23 14.86
N LEU A 50 -1.80 -9.42 15.90
CA LEU A 50 -2.52 -8.17 16.16
C LEU A 50 -1.83 -6.95 15.53
N LEU A 51 -0.56 -6.74 15.87
CA LEU A 51 0.19 -5.51 15.55
C LEU A 51 1.68 -5.81 15.47
N MET A 52 2.39 -5.06 14.62
CA MET A 52 3.84 -5.12 14.51
C MET A 52 4.53 -4.68 15.81
N VAL A 53 5.71 -5.24 16.11
CA VAL A 53 6.48 -4.93 17.33
C VAL A 53 6.71 -3.42 17.52
N ARG A 54 7.00 -2.69 16.43
CA ARG A 54 7.19 -1.23 16.46
C ARG A 54 5.93 -0.48 16.89
N GLN A 55 4.76 -0.92 16.40
CA GLN A 55 3.47 -0.34 16.75
C GLN A 55 3.08 -0.67 18.20
N LEU A 56 3.35 -1.91 18.66
CA LEU A 56 3.15 -2.32 20.05
C LEU A 56 4.02 -1.51 21.01
N ALA A 57 5.29 -1.28 20.68
CA ALA A 57 6.19 -0.46 21.48
C ALA A 57 5.69 0.99 21.58
N GLY A 58 5.26 1.57 20.44
CA GLY A 58 4.66 2.90 20.40
C GLY A 58 3.39 3.01 21.24
N LEU A 59 2.47 2.04 21.11
CA LEU A 59 1.22 1.99 21.87
C LEU A 59 1.47 1.80 23.36
N ALA A 60 2.40 0.92 23.74
CA ALA A 60 2.77 0.72 25.15
C ALA A 60 3.39 1.99 25.76
N GLY A 61 4.22 2.72 25.00
CA GLY A 61 4.74 4.02 25.39
C GLY A 61 3.63 5.06 25.58
N LEU A 62 2.67 5.12 24.65
CA LEU A 62 1.50 6.00 24.73
C LEU A 62 0.63 5.67 25.94
N LEU A 63 0.39 4.39 26.22
CA LEU A 63 -0.35 3.93 27.39
C LEU A 63 0.36 4.29 28.70
N ALA A 64 1.69 4.15 28.77
CA ALA A 64 2.49 4.57 29.91
C ALA A 64 2.41 6.09 30.13
N LEU A 65 2.47 6.87 29.05
CA LEU A 65 2.30 8.32 29.09
C LEU A 65 0.89 8.70 29.56
N ALA A 66 -0.15 8.09 28.98
CA ALA A 66 -1.55 8.31 29.35
C ALA A 66 -1.84 7.93 30.81
N GLY A 67 -1.28 6.82 31.28
CA GLY A 67 -1.36 6.44 32.69
C GLY A 67 -0.69 7.47 33.60
N THR A 68 0.47 7.98 33.21
CA THR A 68 1.17 9.04 33.94
C THR A 68 0.36 10.33 33.99
N THR A 69 -0.17 10.77 32.85
CA THR A 69 -0.98 12.00 32.77
C THR A 69 -2.26 11.85 33.57
N LEU A 70 -2.95 10.71 33.52
CA LEU A 70 -4.14 10.45 34.33
C LEU A 70 -3.81 10.47 35.83
N GLY A 71 -2.70 9.85 36.24
CA GLY A 71 -2.21 9.92 37.62
C GLY A 71 -1.96 11.34 38.10
N LEU A 72 -1.39 12.20 37.24
CA LEU A 72 -1.17 13.62 37.54
C LEU A 72 -2.48 14.42 37.54
N VAL A 73 -3.38 14.16 36.58
CA VAL A 73 -4.71 14.77 36.48
C VAL A 73 -5.51 14.52 37.75
N VAL A 74 -5.56 13.29 38.24
CA VAL A 74 -6.24 12.95 39.50
C VAL A 74 -5.66 13.76 40.67
N VAL A 75 -4.34 13.93 40.73
CA VAL A 75 -3.68 14.69 41.80
C VAL A 75 -3.95 16.19 41.71
N TRP A 76 -4.10 16.77 40.51
CA TRP A 76 -4.22 18.23 40.32
C TRP A 76 -5.66 18.73 40.14
N LEU A 77 -6.51 17.97 39.46
CA LEU A 77 -7.87 18.35 39.13
C LEU A 77 -8.91 17.92 40.17
N CYS A 78 -8.64 16.89 40.99
CA CYS A 78 -9.55 16.58 42.09
C CYS A 78 -9.56 17.72 43.13
N PRO A 79 -10.73 18.35 43.37
CA PRO A 79 -10.84 19.44 44.31
C PRO A 79 -10.65 18.92 45.74
N ARG A 80 -9.87 19.65 46.54
CA ARG A 80 -9.73 19.39 47.98
C ARG A 80 -10.38 20.52 48.76
N SER A 81 -11.37 20.17 49.59
CA SER A 81 -12.01 21.14 50.46
C SER A 81 -11.02 21.70 51.49
N LEU A 82 -11.19 22.98 51.86
CA LEU A 82 -10.32 23.65 52.84
C LEU A 82 -10.27 22.90 54.18
N SER A 83 -11.41 22.37 54.63
CA SER A 83 -11.50 21.59 55.87
C SER A 83 -10.71 20.27 55.79
N SER A 84 -10.71 19.59 54.64
CA SER A 84 -9.94 18.36 54.46
C SER A 84 -8.44 18.65 54.50
N SER A 85 -8.01 19.71 53.80
CA SER A 85 -6.62 20.15 53.83
C SER A 85 -6.17 20.56 55.23
N ALA A 86 -6.99 21.32 55.97
CA ALA A 86 -6.71 21.71 57.34
C ALA A 86 -6.50 20.48 58.24
N ARG A 87 -7.38 19.46 58.14
CA ARG A 87 -7.25 18.20 58.90
C ARG A 87 -5.98 17.42 58.55
N ILE A 88 -5.63 17.36 57.26
CA ILE A 88 -4.41 16.67 56.79
C ILE A 88 -3.17 17.37 57.35
N PHE A 89 -3.11 18.70 57.27
CA PHE A 89 -1.95 19.47 57.74
C PHE A 89 -1.87 19.53 59.27
N ASP A 90 -2.98 19.64 59.98
CA ASP A 90 -2.97 19.57 61.45
C ASP A 90 -2.40 18.25 61.95
N ARG A 91 -2.81 17.12 61.34
CA ARG A 91 -2.30 15.80 61.68
C ARG A 91 -0.84 15.62 61.28
N ARG A 92 -0.42 16.07 60.10
CA ARG A 92 0.95 15.89 59.61
C ARG A 92 1.96 16.81 60.27
N PHE A 93 1.57 18.03 60.63
CA PHE A 93 2.44 19.03 61.24
C PHE A 93 2.30 19.13 62.76
N GLY A 94 1.40 18.33 63.36
CA GLY A 94 1.22 18.29 64.81
C GLY A 94 0.68 19.60 65.40
N LEU A 95 -0.22 20.28 64.69
CA LEU A 95 -0.70 21.62 65.06
C LEU A 95 -1.89 21.61 66.05
N ALA A 96 -2.17 20.48 66.70
CA ALA A 96 -3.20 20.33 67.74
C ALA A 96 -4.57 20.93 67.35
N GLU A 97 -5.05 20.62 66.14
CA GLU A 97 -6.35 21.04 65.60
C GLU A 97 -6.55 22.56 65.41
N ARG A 98 -5.46 23.34 65.49
CA ARG A 98 -5.50 24.80 65.32
C ARG A 98 -6.01 25.22 63.94
N LEU A 99 -5.59 24.56 62.85
CA LEU A 99 -6.05 24.90 61.50
C LEU A 99 -7.52 24.51 61.28
N VAL A 100 -7.92 23.32 61.73
CA VAL A 100 -9.30 22.84 61.63
C VAL A 100 -10.23 23.79 62.38
N THR A 101 -9.89 24.13 63.63
CA THR A 101 -10.65 25.07 64.45
C THR A 101 -10.74 26.46 63.80
N ALA A 102 -9.64 26.98 63.26
CA ALA A 102 -9.64 28.28 62.57
C ALA A 102 -10.51 28.27 61.29
N VAL A 103 -10.48 27.18 60.51
CA VAL A 103 -11.31 27.02 59.30
C VAL A 103 -12.79 26.85 59.65
N GLU A 104 -13.13 26.17 60.75
CA GLU A 104 -14.52 25.96 61.18
C GLU A 104 -15.13 27.21 61.82
N VAL A 105 -14.36 27.96 62.62
CA VAL A 105 -14.78 29.29 63.14
C VAL A 105 -14.94 30.27 61.99
N GLY A 106 -14.01 30.32 61.03
CA GLY A 106 -14.09 31.18 59.84
C GLY A 106 -15.24 30.82 58.89
N ALA A 107 -15.65 29.56 58.86
CA ALA A 107 -16.82 29.09 58.11
C ALA A 107 -18.14 29.22 58.88
N GLY A 108 -18.14 29.77 60.10
CA GLY A 108 -19.34 29.93 60.94
C GLY A 108 -19.93 28.63 61.48
N ARG A 109 -19.18 27.52 61.42
CA ARG A 109 -19.60 26.21 61.94
C ARG A 109 -19.38 26.08 63.45
N LEU A 110 -18.43 26.82 64.00
CA LEU A 110 -18.21 26.95 65.44
C LEU A 110 -18.56 28.37 65.89
N ARG A 111 -19.34 28.47 66.98
CA ARG A 111 -19.71 29.77 67.56
C ARG A 111 -18.57 30.28 68.43
N ALA A 112 -18.03 31.44 68.10
CA ALA A 112 -16.99 32.12 68.87
C ALA A 112 -17.25 33.63 68.90
N THR A 113 -16.99 34.26 70.05
CA THR A 113 -17.02 35.72 70.20
C THR A 113 -15.98 36.37 69.27
N PRO A 114 -16.20 37.59 68.72
CA PRO A 114 -15.24 38.24 67.82
C PRO A 114 -13.81 38.38 68.37
N GLY A 115 -13.63 38.55 69.68
CA GLY A 115 -12.31 38.57 70.31
C GLY A 115 -11.65 37.19 70.42
N MET A 116 -12.43 36.11 70.56
CA MET A 116 -11.91 34.75 70.58
C MET A 116 -11.53 34.28 69.17
N SER A 117 -12.31 34.65 68.15
CA SER A 117 -12.00 34.28 66.77
C SER A 117 -10.74 34.96 66.25
N THR A 118 -10.49 36.22 66.64
CA THR A 118 -9.25 36.94 66.28
C THR A 118 -8.04 36.36 67.02
N ALA A 119 -8.17 36.04 68.30
CA ALA A 119 -7.10 35.40 69.08
C ALA A 119 -6.75 34.00 68.56
N GLN A 120 -7.74 33.15 68.28
CA GLN A 120 -7.55 31.81 67.72
C GLN A 120 -6.84 31.86 66.35
N LEU A 121 -7.26 32.78 65.49
CA LEU A 121 -6.68 32.94 64.16
C LEU A 121 -5.23 33.45 64.24
N ALA A 122 -4.94 34.39 65.15
CA ALA A 122 -3.59 34.89 65.40
C ALA A 122 -2.65 33.79 65.92
N ASP A 123 -3.11 32.98 66.89
CA ASP A 123 -2.36 31.82 67.41
C ASP A 123 -2.10 30.77 66.30
N THR A 124 -3.11 30.51 65.48
CA THR A 124 -3.01 29.57 64.35
C THR A 124 -1.97 30.05 63.33
N LEU A 125 -1.96 31.34 62.98
CA LEU A 125 -0.98 31.90 62.04
C LEU A 125 0.43 31.95 62.63
N GLN A 126 0.59 32.27 63.91
CA GLN A 126 1.90 32.24 64.59
C GLN A 126 2.47 30.82 64.63
N SER A 127 1.62 29.83 64.88
CA SER A 127 1.99 28.41 64.85
C SER A 127 2.32 27.94 63.44
N ALA A 128 1.52 28.33 62.45
CA ALA A 128 1.73 28.00 61.04
C ALA A 128 3.03 28.60 60.48
N ALA A 129 3.42 29.80 60.92
CA ALA A 129 4.66 30.45 60.48
C ALA A 129 5.93 29.69 60.90
N ARG A 130 5.86 28.84 61.94
CA ARG A 130 6.98 28.02 62.42
C ARG A 130 7.12 26.69 61.67
N VAL A 131 6.13 26.32 60.84
CA VAL A 131 6.16 25.08 60.07
C VAL A 131 7.08 25.25 58.86
N VAL A 132 8.01 24.30 58.67
CA VAL A 132 8.84 24.19 57.47
C VAL A 132 8.27 23.09 56.57
N PRO A 133 7.51 23.42 55.51
CA PRO A 133 6.76 22.42 54.74
C PRO A 133 7.66 21.40 54.04
N GLN A 134 8.85 21.83 53.61
CA GLN A 134 9.80 20.99 52.86
C GLN A 134 10.36 19.83 53.70
N ALA A 135 10.56 20.04 55.00
CA ALA A 135 11.04 19.00 55.92
C ALA A 135 9.95 17.99 56.29
N MET A 136 8.70 18.48 56.42
CA MET A 136 7.55 17.68 56.86
C MET A 136 6.79 17.01 55.71
N LEU A 137 6.98 17.47 54.47
CA LEU A 137 6.46 16.88 53.23
C LEU A 137 7.61 16.65 52.24
N PRO A 138 8.49 15.65 52.50
CA PRO A 138 9.63 15.41 51.63
C PRO A 138 9.18 14.95 50.24
N LEU A 139 9.81 15.50 49.20
CA LEU A 139 9.61 15.10 47.81
C LEU A 139 10.31 13.76 47.54
N ARG A 140 9.65 12.66 47.92
CA ARG A 140 10.18 11.29 47.73
C ARG A 140 9.22 10.49 46.87
N ALA A 141 9.75 9.92 45.79
CA ALA A 141 9.02 8.94 45.00
C ALA A 141 8.78 7.66 45.82
N SER A 142 7.64 7.02 45.60
CA SER A 142 7.34 5.74 46.22
C SER A 142 8.27 4.67 45.67
N ARG A 143 9.13 4.10 46.52
CA ARG A 143 10.05 3.01 46.13
C ARG A 143 9.30 1.82 45.53
N ARG A 144 8.12 1.48 46.06
CA ARG A 144 7.28 0.40 45.55
C ARG A 144 6.79 0.70 44.12
N ALA A 145 6.38 1.94 43.87
CA ALA A 145 5.91 2.36 42.54
C ALA A 145 7.05 2.41 41.51
N LEU A 146 8.23 2.86 41.93
CA LEU A 146 9.43 2.82 41.10
C LEU A 146 9.89 1.39 40.79
N LEU A 147 9.83 0.49 41.79
CA LEU A 147 10.15 -0.93 41.58
C LEU A 147 9.13 -1.59 40.65
N SER A 148 7.83 -1.37 40.85
CA SER A 148 6.80 -1.93 39.94
C SER A 148 6.96 -1.41 38.52
N PHE A 149 7.21 -0.11 38.37
CA PHE A 149 7.53 0.50 37.07
C PHE A 149 8.76 -0.16 36.44
N GLY A 150 9.87 -0.28 37.18
CA GLY A 150 11.11 -0.86 36.69
C GLY A 150 10.96 -2.34 36.29
N VAL A 151 10.26 -3.14 37.10
CA VAL A 151 10.00 -4.55 36.79
C VAL A 151 9.13 -4.70 35.55
N LEU A 152 8.05 -3.90 35.43
CA LEU A 152 7.18 -3.94 34.25
C LEU A 152 7.89 -3.42 32.99
N ALA A 153 8.73 -2.39 33.13
CA ALA A 153 9.54 -1.89 32.03
C ALA A 153 10.51 -2.97 31.52
N ILE A 154 11.24 -3.62 32.44
CA ILE A 154 12.15 -4.72 32.08
C ILE A 154 11.37 -5.88 31.44
N ALA A 155 10.25 -6.29 32.03
CA ALA A 155 9.43 -7.38 31.49
C ALA A 155 8.90 -7.05 30.08
N LEU A 156 8.43 -5.83 29.85
CA LEU A 156 7.99 -5.36 28.54
C LEU A 156 9.14 -5.33 27.55
N THR A 157 10.30 -4.78 27.92
CA THR A 157 11.49 -4.75 27.06
C THR A 157 11.93 -6.17 26.67
N LEU A 158 11.98 -7.10 27.63
CA LEU A 158 12.30 -8.51 27.34
C LEU A 158 11.24 -9.14 26.43
N SER A 159 9.95 -8.86 26.65
CA SER A 159 8.87 -9.34 25.81
C SER A 159 8.90 -8.77 24.40
N LEU A 160 9.40 -7.55 24.19
CA LEU A 160 9.55 -6.97 22.84
C LEU A 160 10.85 -7.43 22.16
N TRP A 161 11.85 -7.83 22.94
CA TRP A 161 13.13 -8.30 22.41
C TRP A 161 13.11 -9.77 21.96
N LEU A 162 12.31 -10.62 22.63
CA LEU A 162 12.14 -12.01 22.18
C LEU A 162 11.38 -12.04 20.84
N PRO A 163 11.80 -12.87 19.86
CA PRO A 163 11.12 -13.00 18.59
C PRO A 163 9.65 -13.36 18.79
N ASN A 164 8.78 -12.76 17.97
CA ASN A 164 7.36 -13.03 17.94
C ASN A 164 7.03 -13.79 16.65
N PRO A 165 6.65 -15.08 16.71
CA PRO A 165 6.33 -15.84 15.49
C PRO A 165 5.12 -15.26 14.74
N GLN A 166 4.26 -14.50 15.42
CA GLN A 166 3.12 -13.83 14.78
C GLN A 166 3.54 -12.59 13.97
N GLU A 167 4.76 -12.08 14.16
CA GLU A 167 5.28 -10.98 13.34
C GLU A 167 5.55 -11.46 11.91
N ASP A 168 6.11 -12.66 11.76
CA ASP A 168 6.41 -13.26 10.45
C ASP A 168 5.12 -13.45 9.63
N VAL A 169 4.05 -13.92 10.28
CA VAL A 169 2.70 -14.05 9.67
C VAL A 169 2.15 -12.68 9.24
N LEU A 170 2.36 -11.64 10.05
CA LEU A 170 1.92 -10.29 9.70
C LEU A 170 2.72 -9.69 8.53
N LEU A 171 4.03 -9.97 8.48
CA LEU A 171 4.90 -9.55 7.37
C LEU A 171 4.53 -10.29 6.08
N GLN A 172 4.31 -11.59 6.13
CA GLN A 172 3.86 -12.40 5.00
C GLN A 172 2.53 -11.88 4.45
N ARG A 173 1.54 -11.64 5.33
CA ARG A 173 0.25 -11.05 4.92
C ARG A 173 0.39 -9.66 4.28
N ALA A 174 1.32 -8.85 4.79
CA ALA A 174 1.60 -7.54 4.21
C ALA A 174 2.30 -7.67 2.84
N ALA A 175 3.22 -8.62 2.68
CA ALA A 175 3.90 -8.90 1.43
C ALA A 175 2.93 -9.41 0.35
N VAL A 176 2.05 -10.36 0.69
CA VAL A 176 0.99 -10.83 -0.22
C VAL A 176 0.10 -9.68 -0.65
N ARG A 177 -0.32 -8.83 0.29
CA ARG A 177 -1.17 -7.68 -0.04
C ARG A 177 -0.46 -6.70 -0.98
N ALA A 178 0.82 -6.43 -0.74
CA ALA A 178 1.61 -5.56 -1.60
C ALA A 178 1.76 -6.17 -3.00
N ALA A 179 2.03 -7.47 -3.11
CA ALA A 179 2.11 -8.17 -4.40
C ALA A 179 0.77 -8.14 -5.16
N ILE A 180 -0.37 -8.29 -4.46
CA ILE A 180 -1.69 -8.16 -5.09
C ILE A 180 -1.94 -6.73 -5.58
N GLU A 181 -1.57 -5.71 -4.79
CA GLU A 181 -1.74 -4.30 -5.15
C GLU A 181 -0.86 -3.92 -6.37
N GLU A 182 0.39 -4.39 -6.39
CA GLU A 182 1.30 -4.26 -7.53
C GLU A 182 0.72 -4.95 -8.78
N GLN A 183 0.22 -6.19 -8.63
CA GLN A 183 -0.39 -6.90 -9.75
C GLN A 183 -1.64 -6.23 -10.30
N ILE A 184 -2.46 -5.62 -9.44
CA ILE A 184 -3.62 -4.85 -9.90
C ILE A 184 -3.15 -3.69 -10.78
N GLU A 185 -2.14 -2.93 -10.35
CA GLU A 185 -1.59 -1.82 -11.13
C GLU A 185 -1.06 -2.30 -12.50
N GLU A 186 -0.32 -3.41 -12.54
CA GLU A 186 0.21 -4.00 -13.78
C GLU A 186 -0.92 -4.48 -14.72
N LEU A 187 -1.93 -5.16 -14.18
CA LEU A 187 -3.10 -5.59 -14.96
C LEU A 187 -3.93 -4.42 -15.48
N GLU A 188 -3.98 -3.29 -14.76
CA GLU A 188 -4.62 -2.08 -15.26
C GLU A 188 -3.89 -1.48 -16.46
N VAL A 189 -2.55 -1.54 -16.49
CA VAL A 189 -1.73 -1.13 -17.64
C VAL A 189 -2.02 -2.05 -18.82
N VAL A 190 -1.98 -3.38 -18.63
CA VAL A 190 -2.32 -4.34 -19.70
C VAL A 190 -3.74 -4.12 -20.22
N ARG A 191 -4.71 -3.82 -19.35
CA ARG A 191 -6.08 -3.48 -19.76
C ARG A 191 -6.11 -2.25 -20.67
N GLU A 192 -5.32 -1.21 -20.38
CA GLU A 192 -5.22 0.00 -21.21
C GLU A 192 -4.55 -0.31 -22.56
N GLU A 193 -3.46 -1.10 -22.55
CA GLU A 193 -2.79 -1.57 -23.78
C GLU A 193 -3.74 -2.39 -24.66
N VAL A 194 -4.50 -3.33 -24.10
CA VAL A 194 -5.53 -4.10 -24.83
C VAL A 194 -6.65 -3.19 -25.35
N ALA A 195 -7.00 -2.11 -24.65
CA ALA A 195 -8.02 -1.17 -25.11
C ALA A 195 -7.55 -0.34 -26.31
N GLU A 196 -6.25 -0.07 -26.42
CA GLU A 196 -5.64 0.70 -27.51
C GLU A 196 -5.06 -0.17 -28.64
N ALA A 197 -4.87 -1.47 -28.40
CA ALA A 197 -4.24 -2.39 -29.36
C ALA A 197 -4.98 -2.45 -30.70
N ASP A 198 -4.25 -2.32 -31.79
CA ASP A 198 -4.74 -2.56 -33.15
C ASP A 198 -4.70 -4.08 -33.45
N GLY A 199 -5.53 -4.56 -34.38
CA GLY A 199 -5.58 -5.99 -34.77
C GLY A 199 -6.56 -6.89 -34.01
N LEU A 200 -7.16 -6.41 -32.91
CA LEU A 200 -8.25 -7.10 -32.21
C LEU A 200 -9.62 -6.81 -32.85
N THR A 201 -10.43 -7.85 -33.09
CA THR A 201 -11.85 -7.64 -33.39
C THR A 201 -12.58 -7.11 -32.16
N GLU A 202 -13.70 -6.41 -32.36
CA GLU A 202 -14.49 -5.85 -31.25
C GLU A 202 -14.91 -6.93 -30.23
N ALA A 203 -15.26 -8.14 -30.72
CA ALA A 203 -15.64 -9.26 -29.86
C ALA A 203 -14.45 -9.82 -29.07
N GLU A 204 -13.27 -9.94 -29.68
CA GLU A 204 -12.06 -10.41 -28.98
C GLU A 204 -11.60 -9.39 -27.93
N ARG A 205 -11.63 -8.10 -28.28
CA ARG A 205 -11.30 -7.01 -27.35
C ARG A 205 -12.24 -7.03 -26.14
N GLU A 206 -13.54 -7.19 -26.36
CA GLU A 206 -14.53 -7.28 -25.27
C GLU A 206 -14.24 -8.47 -24.34
N ILE A 207 -13.91 -9.64 -24.88
CA ILE A 207 -13.56 -10.83 -24.07
C ILE A 207 -12.30 -10.59 -23.22
N LEU A 208 -11.23 -10.05 -23.82
CA LEU A 208 -9.98 -9.75 -23.10
C LEU A 208 -10.19 -8.72 -22.00
N LEU A 209 -10.84 -7.60 -22.33
CA LEU A 209 -11.11 -6.54 -21.36
C LEU A 209 -12.00 -7.03 -20.22
N GLN A 210 -13.02 -7.84 -20.52
CA GLN A 210 -13.89 -8.42 -19.50
C GLN A 210 -13.11 -9.37 -18.58
N ALA A 211 -12.28 -10.25 -19.13
CA ALA A 211 -11.46 -11.17 -18.33
C ALA A 211 -10.49 -10.42 -17.40
N LEU A 212 -9.86 -9.35 -17.91
CA LEU A 212 -8.97 -8.49 -17.13
C LEU A 212 -9.74 -7.70 -16.04
N GLU A 213 -10.92 -7.16 -16.36
CA GLU A 213 -11.75 -6.46 -15.37
C GLU A 213 -12.23 -7.39 -14.26
N GLU A 214 -12.64 -8.61 -14.60
CA GLU A 214 -13.09 -9.61 -13.63
C GLU A 214 -11.97 -10.03 -12.67
N VAL A 215 -10.75 -10.27 -13.17
CA VAL A 215 -9.62 -10.63 -12.30
C VAL A 215 -9.17 -9.45 -11.44
N ILE A 216 -9.11 -8.22 -11.98
CA ILE A 216 -8.79 -7.02 -11.21
C ILE A 216 -9.81 -6.83 -10.08
N ALA A 217 -11.10 -6.95 -10.37
CA ALA A 217 -12.15 -6.85 -9.37
C ALA A 217 -12.06 -7.94 -8.30
N ALA A 218 -11.74 -9.18 -8.70
CA ALA A 218 -11.56 -10.30 -7.77
C ALA A 218 -10.36 -10.08 -6.82
N LEU A 219 -9.28 -9.48 -7.32
CA LEU A 219 -8.10 -9.12 -6.53
C LEU A 219 -8.38 -7.92 -5.58
N ASP A 220 -9.16 -6.93 -6.02
CA ASP A 220 -9.47 -5.71 -5.25
C ASP A 220 -10.49 -5.91 -4.11
N GLU A 221 -11.23 -7.04 -4.04
CA GLU A 221 -12.24 -7.28 -2.99
C GLU A 221 -11.70 -7.29 -1.53
N GLY A 222 -10.43 -6.96 -1.31
CA GLY A 222 -9.85 -6.56 -0.03
C GLY A 222 -9.72 -7.70 0.98
N ARG A 223 -10.01 -8.92 0.53
CA ARG A 223 -10.01 -10.16 1.31
C ARG A 223 -9.43 -11.36 0.59
N ALA A 224 -8.99 -11.22 -0.66
CA ALA A 224 -8.40 -12.32 -1.40
C ALA A 224 -7.26 -12.94 -0.58
N THR A 225 -7.47 -14.19 -0.17
CA THR A 225 -6.40 -15.04 0.32
C THR A 225 -5.41 -15.30 -0.82
N PRO A 226 -4.13 -15.63 -0.54
CA PRO A 226 -3.19 -16.01 -1.59
C PRO A 226 -3.77 -17.07 -2.54
N GLU A 227 -4.52 -18.03 -1.99
CA GLU A 227 -5.15 -19.10 -2.74
C GLU A 227 -6.30 -18.59 -3.63
N GLU A 228 -7.13 -17.66 -3.15
CA GLU A 228 -8.18 -17.04 -3.94
C GLU A 228 -7.62 -16.15 -5.05
N ALA A 229 -6.56 -15.38 -4.78
CA ALA A 229 -5.89 -14.55 -5.77
C ALA A 229 -5.24 -15.40 -6.88
N VAL A 230 -4.53 -16.46 -6.52
CA VAL A 230 -3.95 -17.42 -7.49
C VAL A 230 -5.04 -18.12 -8.30
N ALA A 231 -6.18 -18.46 -7.69
CA ALA A 231 -7.30 -19.07 -8.39
C ALA A 231 -7.92 -18.12 -9.42
N ALA A 232 -8.14 -16.84 -9.06
CA ALA A 232 -8.66 -15.83 -9.97
C ALA A 232 -7.71 -15.58 -11.16
N LEU A 233 -6.40 -15.46 -10.89
CA LEU A 233 -5.38 -15.35 -11.94
C LEU A 233 -5.39 -16.58 -12.86
N SER A 234 -5.49 -17.80 -12.30
CA SER A 234 -5.53 -19.04 -13.10
C SER A 234 -6.78 -19.15 -13.98
N GLU A 235 -7.93 -18.66 -13.53
CA GLU A 235 -9.18 -18.63 -14.30
C GLU A 235 -9.10 -17.64 -15.47
N ALA A 236 -8.51 -16.47 -15.23
CA ALA A 236 -8.19 -15.51 -16.28
C ALA A 236 -7.18 -16.08 -17.28
N GLU A 237 -6.09 -16.70 -16.81
CA GLU A 237 -5.12 -17.39 -17.67
C GLU A 237 -5.79 -18.43 -18.58
N GLN A 238 -6.71 -19.23 -18.02
CA GLN A 238 -7.44 -20.23 -18.81
C GLN A 238 -8.33 -19.59 -19.89
N THR A 239 -9.01 -18.49 -19.55
CA THR A 239 -9.88 -17.76 -20.49
C THR A 239 -9.07 -17.15 -21.63
N LEU A 240 -7.93 -16.53 -21.33
CA LEU A 240 -7.05 -15.95 -22.35
C LEU A 240 -6.33 -17.03 -23.18
N ALA A 241 -6.01 -18.19 -22.59
CA ALA A 241 -5.42 -19.30 -23.32
C ALA A 241 -6.34 -19.85 -24.43
N GLU A 242 -7.66 -19.71 -24.30
CA GLU A 242 -8.62 -20.08 -25.35
C GLU A 242 -8.57 -19.15 -26.58
N LEU A 243 -8.01 -17.94 -26.43
CA LEU A 243 -7.85 -16.95 -27.50
C LEU A 243 -6.52 -17.07 -28.26
N GLN A 244 -5.60 -17.93 -27.81
CA GLN A 244 -4.33 -18.13 -28.50
C GLN A 244 -4.54 -18.74 -29.89
N ASP A 245 -3.83 -18.20 -30.89
CA ASP A 245 -3.63 -18.79 -32.21
C ASP A 245 -2.23 -19.42 -32.30
N PRO A 246 -2.11 -20.76 -32.21
CA PRO A 246 -0.83 -21.45 -32.31
C PRO A 246 -0.10 -21.23 -33.64
N GLY A 247 -0.84 -20.87 -34.71
CA GLY A 247 -0.29 -20.63 -36.04
C GLY A 247 0.19 -19.20 -36.28
N ALA A 248 -0.03 -18.26 -35.35
CA ALA A 248 0.39 -16.88 -35.51
C ALA A 248 1.92 -16.73 -35.45
N SER A 249 2.57 -17.41 -34.52
CA SER A 249 4.04 -17.43 -34.39
C SER A 249 4.75 -17.94 -35.66
N THR A 250 4.21 -18.98 -36.30
CA THR A 250 4.75 -19.48 -37.57
C THR A 250 4.61 -18.47 -38.70
N VAL A 251 3.58 -17.63 -38.65
CA VAL A 251 3.33 -16.61 -39.68
C VAL A 251 4.16 -15.36 -39.46
N GLN A 252 4.36 -14.94 -38.22
CA GLN A 252 5.37 -13.93 -37.89
C GLN A 252 6.74 -14.32 -38.45
N ALA A 253 7.22 -15.53 -38.17
CA ALA A 253 8.50 -16.01 -38.67
C ALA A 253 8.57 -16.06 -40.21
N GLY A 254 7.47 -16.42 -40.87
CA GLY A 254 7.36 -16.40 -42.33
C GLY A 254 7.39 -14.99 -42.92
N LEU A 255 6.70 -14.04 -42.29
CA LEU A 255 6.70 -12.62 -42.68
C LEU A 255 8.06 -11.98 -42.47
N GLU A 256 8.76 -12.29 -41.37
CA GLU A 256 10.14 -11.87 -41.12
C GLU A 256 11.10 -12.43 -42.19
N SER A 257 10.97 -13.72 -42.52
CA SER A 257 11.77 -14.36 -43.57
C SER A 257 11.51 -13.74 -44.95
N ALA A 258 10.25 -13.40 -45.26
CA ALA A 258 9.89 -12.68 -46.47
C ALA A 258 10.50 -11.26 -46.48
N ALA A 259 10.52 -10.58 -45.33
CA ALA A 259 11.15 -9.27 -45.18
C ALA A 259 12.65 -9.33 -45.44
N GLU A 260 13.34 -10.36 -44.95
CA GLU A 260 14.77 -10.56 -45.19
C GLU A 260 15.10 -10.73 -46.68
N GLY A 261 14.28 -11.49 -47.42
CA GLY A 261 14.43 -11.63 -48.87
C GLY A 261 14.22 -10.30 -49.61
N MET A 262 13.15 -9.58 -49.25
CA MET A 262 12.77 -8.32 -49.88
C MET A 262 13.68 -7.13 -49.53
N ALA A 263 14.60 -7.27 -48.57
CA ALA A 263 15.47 -6.19 -48.10
C ALA A 263 16.61 -5.84 -49.07
N ASP A 264 16.94 -6.74 -50.00
CA ASP A 264 18.06 -6.58 -50.93
C ASP A 264 17.73 -5.69 -52.14
N SER A 265 16.44 -5.48 -52.45
CA SER A 265 15.99 -4.58 -53.52
C SER A 265 15.60 -3.19 -52.98
N GLU A 266 16.02 -2.13 -53.69
CA GLU A 266 15.59 -0.76 -53.38
C GLU A 266 14.07 -0.57 -53.61
N LEU A 267 13.44 -1.39 -54.45
CA LEU A 267 12.01 -1.30 -54.74
C LEU A 267 11.18 -1.80 -53.56
N THR A 268 11.56 -2.92 -52.94
CA THR A 268 10.78 -3.55 -51.86
C THR A 268 11.26 -3.18 -50.47
N ARG A 269 12.29 -2.34 -50.37
CA ARG A 269 12.89 -1.88 -49.12
C ARG A 269 11.88 -1.36 -48.10
N ASP A 270 10.93 -0.54 -48.52
CA ASP A 270 9.92 0.03 -47.62
C ASP A 270 8.98 -1.05 -47.06
N ILE A 271 8.68 -2.09 -47.85
CA ILE A 271 7.88 -3.24 -47.41
C ILE A 271 8.70 -4.07 -46.40
N ALA A 272 9.97 -4.35 -46.72
CA ALA A 272 10.86 -5.12 -45.87
C ALA A 272 11.11 -4.42 -44.52
N GLU A 273 11.37 -3.11 -44.52
CA GLU A 273 11.55 -2.34 -43.28
C GLU A 273 10.27 -2.33 -42.43
N ALA A 274 9.09 -2.21 -43.04
CA ALA A 274 7.82 -2.27 -42.31
C ALA A 274 7.56 -3.66 -41.71
N LEU A 275 7.76 -4.75 -42.47
CA LEU A 275 7.61 -6.12 -41.97
C LEU A 275 8.59 -6.42 -40.83
N ALA A 276 9.85 -5.99 -40.97
CA ALA A 276 10.88 -6.20 -39.95
C ALA A 276 10.61 -5.42 -38.63
N ASN A 277 9.86 -4.32 -38.70
CA ASN A 277 9.46 -3.54 -37.53
C ASN A 277 8.12 -4.01 -36.92
N GLY A 278 7.44 -5.00 -37.52
CA GLY A 278 6.10 -5.44 -37.10
C GLY A 278 4.97 -4.53 -37.60
N ASP A 279 5.25 -3.55 -38.47
CA ASP A 279 4.26 -2.63 -39.02
C ASP A 279 3.51 -3.27 -40.22
N TYR A 280 2.83 -4.39 -40.00
CA TYR A 280 2.27 -5.22 -41.08
C TYR A 280 1.24 -4.49 -41.96
N GLN A 281 0.45 -3.57 -41.40
CA GLN A 281 -0.52 -2.77 -42.14
C GLN A 281 0.19 -1.73 -43.02
N VAL A 282 1.35 -1.22 -42.59
CA VAL A 282 2.18 -0.33 -43.41
C VAL A 282 2.81 -1.12 -44.56
N ALA A 283 3.31 -2.33 -44.29
CA ALA A 283 3.82 -3.23 -45.32
C ALA A 283 2.74 -3.60 -46.36
N ALA A 284 1.54 -3.94 -45.90
CA ALA A 284 0.39 -4.22 -46.75
C ALA A 284 0.01 -3.00 -47.62
N GLN A 285 0.02 -1.80 -47.05
CA GLN A 285 -0.25 -0.57 -47.81
C GLN A 285 0.83 -0.27 -48.86
N ALA A 286 2.10 -0.48 -48.52
CA ALA A 286 3.22 -0.34 -49.45
C ALA A 286 3.12 -1.36 -50.59
N LEU A 287 2.76 -2.62 -50.30
CA LEU A 287 2.49 -3.63 -51.33
C LEU A 287 1.29 -3.23 -52.21
N ALA A 288 0.20 -2.75 -51.62
CA ALA A 288 -1.00 -2.32 -52.34
C ALA A 288 -0.73 -1.16 -53.32
N ALA A 289 0.27 -0.33 -53.05
CA ALA A 289 0.64 0.79 -53.91
C ALA A 289 1.06 0.32 -55.31
N TYR A 290 1.74 -0.82 -55.43
CA TYR A 290 2.11 -1.43 -56.73
C TYR A 290 0.91 -1.97 -57.50
N GLY A 291 -0.18 -2.30 -56.80
CA GLY A 291 -1.45 -2.75 -57.37
C GLY A 291 -2.39 -1.62 -57.81
N SER A 292 -2.03 -0.36 -57.52
CA SER A 292 -2.87 0.80 -57.78
C SER A 292 -2.76 1.31 -59.22
N GLU A 293 -3.85 1.87 -59.76
CA GLU A 293 -3.84 2.47 -61.10
C GLU A 293 -3.09 3.81 -61.15
N ASP A 294 -2.97 4.48 -60.01
CA ASP A 294 -2.32 5.78 -59.81
C ASP A 294 -0.82 5.67 -59.44
N GLY A 295 -0.30 4.44 -59.29
CA GLY A 295 1.10 4.19 -58.94
C GLY A 295 2.09 4.61 -60.03
N GLU A 296 3.35 4.84 -59.64
CA GLU A 296 4.43 5.13 -60.58
C GLU A 296 4.55 3.99 -61.59
N SER A 297 4.65 4.34 -62.88
CA SER A 297 4.83 3.36 -63.94
C SER A 297 6.24 2.80 -63.84
N LEU A 298 6.36 1.60 -63.29
CA LEU A 298 7.61 0.85 -63.25
C LEU A 298 8.11 0.57 -64.68
N THR A 299 9.43 0.59 -64.86
CA THR A 299 10.06 0.07 -66.07
C THR A 299 9.97 -1.44 -66.11
N ARG A 300 10.14 -2.04 -67.30
CA ARG A 300 10.11 -3.50 -67.43
C ARG A 300 11.19 -4.22 -66.61
N GLU A 301 12.30 -3.54 -66.33
CA GLU A 301 13.38 -4.08 -65.50
C GLU A 301 12.96 -4.10 -64.03
N GLU A 302 12.38 -3.00 -63.53
CA GLU A 302 11.84 -2.88 -62.16
C GLU A 302 10.64 -3.81 -61.92
N GLU A 303 9.78 -4.01 -62.93
CA GLU A 303 8.70 -5.01 -62.87
C GLU A 303 9.26 -6.42 -62.67
N LEU A 304 10.30 -6.80 -63.44
CA LEU A 304 10.90 -8.13 -63.33
C LEU A 304 11.71 -8.31 -62.04
N GLU A 305 12.25 -7.23 -61.49
CA GLU A 305 12.86 -7.23 -60.16
C GLU A 305 11.78 -7.47 -59.09
N LEU A 306 10.71 -6.68 -59.08
CA LEU A 306 9.57 -6.88 -58.18
C LEU A 306 9.01 -8.30 -58.26
N ALA A 307 8.88 -8.87 -59.47
CA ALA A 307 8.41 -10.24 -59.65
C ALA A 307 9.32 -11.28 -58.96
N ARG A 308 10.64 -11.08 -58.98
CA ARG A 308 11.58 -11.98 -58.27
C ARG A 308 11.43 -11.85 -56.76
N GLU A 309 11.39 -10.64 -56.24
CA GLU A 309 11.21 -10.38 -54.80
C GLU A 309 9.89 -10.98 -54.28
N LEU A 310 8.79 -10.80 -55.03
CA LEU A 310 7.49 -11.40 -54.69
C LEU A 310 7.52 -12.93 -54.74
N ALA A 311 8.25 -13.53 -55.69
CA ALA A 311 8.39 -14.99 -55.77
C ALA A 311 9.24 -15.55 -54.62
N GLU A 312 10.30 -14.86 -54.22
CA GLU A 312 11.12 -15.24 -53.07
C GLU A 312 10.34 -15.11 -51.75
N ALA A 313 9.60 -14.01 -51.58
CA ALA A 313 8.68 -13.85 -50.45
C ALA A 313 7.59 -14.94 -50.42
N ALA A 314 7.05 -15.33 -51.58
CA ALA A 314 6.10 -16.42 -51.68
C ALA A 314 6.70 -17.77 -51.24
N GLU A 315 7.95 -18.05 -51.59
CA GLU A 315 8.65 -19.28 -51.17
C GLU A 315 8.88 -19.28 -49.65
N ALA A 316 9.26 -18.14 -49.07
CA ALA A 316 9.43 -17.99 -47.62
C ALA A 316 8.12 -18.20 -46.84
N LEU A 317 6.98 -17.75 -47.40
CA LEU A 317 5.67 -17.85 -46.77
C LEU A 317 4.94 -19.18 -47.04
N ALA A 318 5.45 -20.03 -47.94
CA ALA A 318 4.74 -21.22 -48.42
C ALA A 318 4.37 -22.22 -47.31
N GLU A 319 5.17 -22.33 -46.25
CA GLU A 319 4.89 -23.21 -45.11
C GLU A 319 4.02 -22.53 -44.04
N SER A 320 4.11 -21.21 -43.88
CA SER A 320 3.49 -20.45 -42.80
C SER A 320 2.10 -19.90 -43.19
N ASP A 321 1.99 -19.30 -44.37
CA ASP A 321 0.76 -18.74 -44.93
C ASP A 321 0.63 -19.09 -46.42
N PRO A 322 0.11 -20.29 -46.74
CA PRO A 322 0.01 -20.77 -48.12
C PRO A 322 -0.88 -19.89 -49.01
N ASP A 323 -1.89 -19.26 -48.43
CA ASP A 323 -2.82 -18.40 -49.17
C ASP A 323 -2.12 -17.09 -49.59
N LEU A 324 -1.37 -16.46 -48.68
CA LEU A 324 -0.57 -15.28 -49.00
C LEU A 324 0.54 -15.62 -50.00
N ALA A 325 1.24 -16.73 -49.80
CA ALA A 325 2.25 -17.23 -50.73
C ALA A 325 1.69 -17.44 -52.15
N GLU A 326 0.49 -18.03 -52.27
CA GLU A 326 -0.16 -18.22 -53.57
C GLU A 326 -0.42 -16.89 -54.28
N GLN A 327 -0.89 -15.86 -53.57
CA GLN A 327 -1.18 -14.56 -54.16
C GLN A 327 0.10 -13.82 -54.61
N LEU A 328 1.17 -13.90 -53.81
CA LEU A 328 2.48 -13.34 -54.16
C LEU A 328 3.08 -14.05 -55.39
N ALA A 329 2.97 -15.37 -55.46
CA ALA A 329 3.43 -16.15 -56.62
C ALA A 329 2.60 -15.84 -57.89
N GLN A 330 1.28 -15.69 -57.76
CA GLN A 330 0.40 -15.30 -58.88
C GLN A 330 0.73 -13.90 -59.39
N ALA A 331 1.03 -12.95 -58.50
CA ALA A 331 1.48 -11.62 -58.86
C ALA A 331 2.80 -11.67 -59.64
N ALA A 332 3.79 -12.41 -59.15
CA ALA A 332 5.07 -12.60 -59.82
C ALA A 332 4.90 -13.19 -61.24
N GLU A 333 4.12 -14.26 -61.39
CA GLU A 333 3.89 -14.91 -62.70
C GLU A 333 3.15 -13.99 -63.69
N ALA A 334 2.16 -13.22 -63.22
CA ALA A 334 1.44 -12.28 -64.06
C ALA A 334 2.35 -11.14 -64.56
N ILE A 335 3.26 -10.64 -63.71
CA ILE A 335 4.27 -9.65 -64.11
C ILE A 335 5.22 -10.25 -65.15
N GLU A 336 5.70 -11.49 -64.96
CA GLU A 336 6.58 -12.17 -65.93
C GLU A 336 5.90 -12.33 -67.30
N ARG A 337 4.59 -12.66 -67.32
CA ARG A 337 3.78 -12.77 -68.55
C ARG A 337 3.47 -11.41 -69.19
N GLY A 338 3.67 -10.31 -68.47
CA GLY A 338 3.34 -8.95 -68.91
C GLY A 338 1.85 -8.62 -68.83
N ASP A 339 1.09 -9.37 -68.02
CA ASP A 339 -0.33 -9.11 -67.77
C ASP A 339 -0.47 -8.20 -66.54
N ILE A 340 -0.33 -6.89 -66.78
CA ILE A 340 -0.36 -5.86 -65.72
C ILE A 340 -1.73 -5.81 -65.01
N GLY A 341 -2.81 -6.20 -65.69
CA GLY A 341 -4.15 -6.21 -65.09
C GLY A 341 -4.26 -7.29 -64.02
N GLU A 342 -3.86 -8.51 -64.36
CA GLU A 342 -3.84 -9.66 -63.45
C GLU A 342 -2.83 -9.46 -62.31
N ALA A 343 -1.62 -8.95 -62.63
CA ALA A 343 -0.61 -8.65 -61.62
C ALA A 343 -1.11 -7.68 -60.55
N ARG A 344 -1.77 -6.59 -60.96
CA ARG A 344 -2.31 -5.59 -60.02
C ARG A 344 -3.43 -6.16 -59.14
N GLU A 345 -4.23 -7.07 -59.68
CA GLU A 345 -5.28 -7.74 -58.90
C GLU A 345 -4.68 -8.68 -57.86
N ALA A 346 -3.72 -9.53 -58.25
CA ALA A 346 -3.01 -10.42 -57.34
C ALA A 346 -2.23 -9.64 -56.26
N ILE A 347 -1.58 -8.52 -56.59
CA ILE A 347 -0.90 -7.66 -55.61
C ILE A 347 -1.89 -7.07 -54.59
N ARG A 348 -3.06 -6.60 -55.03
CA ARG A 348 -4.08 -6.05 -54.11
C ARG A 348 -4.62 -7.12 -53.16
N GLU A 349 -4.81 -8.34 -53.66
CA GLU A 349 -5.25 -9.46 -52.86
C GLU A 349 -4.16 -9.94 -51.88
N ALA A 350 -2.91 -10.02 -52.33
CA ALA A 350 -1.75 -10.29 -51.48
C ALA A 350 -1.59 -9.24 -50.37
N ALA A 351 -1.74 -7.95 -50.68
CA ALA A 351 -1.72 -6.86 -49.70
C ALA A 351 -2.82 -7.01 -48.64
N ARG A 352 -4.06 -7.32 -49.06
CA ARG A 352 -5.17 -7.57 -48.13
C ARG A 352 -4.86 -8.75 -47.19
N ARG A 353 -4.37 -9.86 -47.75
CA ARG A 353 -3.99 -11.07 -47.00
C ARG A 353 -2.82 -10.82 -46.05
N MET A 354 -1.83 -10.03 -46.46
CA MET A 354 -0.71 -9.61 -45.63
C MET A 354 -1.20 -8.79 -44.42
N GLY A 355 -2.15 -7.86 -44.64
CA GLY A 355 -2.79 -7.13 -43.55
C GLY A 355 -3.51 -8.05 -42.57
N GLU A 356 -4.29 -9.02 -43.06
CA GLU A 356 -4.99 -10.02 -42.23
C GLU A 356 -4.03 -10.94 -41.46
N ALA A 357 -2.91 -11.32 -42.09
CA ALA A 357 -1.85 -12.08 -41.45
C ALA A 357 -1.17 -11.26 -40.34
N GLY A 358 -0.93 -9.97 -40.58
CA GLY A 358 -0.42 -9.02 -39.59
C GLY A 358 -1.33 -8.85 -38.39
N GLU A 359 -2.63 -8.55 -38.61
CA GLU A 359 -3.63 -8.46 -37.55
C GLU A 359 -3.68 -9.74 -36.69
N ARG A 360 -3.42 -10.90 -37.31
CA ARG A 360 -3.34 -12.19 -36.60
C ARG A 360 -2.10 -12.34 -35.74
N VAL A 361 -0.98 -11.77 -36.13
CA VAL A 361 0.24 -11.69 -35.30
C VAL A 361 0.04 -10.68 -34.17
N ASP A 362 -0.44 -9.47 -34.45
CA ASP A 362 -0.68 -8.41 -33.45
C ASP A 362 -1.64 -8.88 -32.34
N ARG A 363 -2.71 -9.58 -32.73
CA ARG A 363 -3.64 -10.22 -31.79
C ARG A 363 -2.93 -11.21 -30.89
N GLN A 364 -2.10 -12.09 -31.47
CA GLN A 364 -1.40 -13.11 -30.72
C GLN A 364 -0.42 -12.49 -29.73
N GLU A 365 0.33 -11.46 -30.13
CA GLU A 365 1.25 -10.74 -29.26
C GLU A 365 0.51 -10.11 -28.07
N THR A 366 -0.65 -9.49 -28.33
CA THR A 366 -1.49 -8.89 -27.28
C THR A 366 -1.96 -9.94 -26.27
N VAL A 367 -2.43 -11.10 -26.76
CA VAL A 367 -2.88 -12.22 -25.91
C VAL A 367 -1.71 -12.82 -25.13
N GLU A 368 -0.55 -12.99 -25.76
CA GLU A 368 0.65 -13.53 -25.12
C GLU A 368 1.21 -12.61 -24.04
N SER A 369 1.25 -11.30 -24.29
CA SER A 369 1.66 -10.30 -23.31
C SER A 369 0.76 -10.35 -22.07
N ALA A 370 -0.56 -10.32 -22.27
CA ALA A 370 -1.51 -10.40 -21.17
C ALA A 370 -1.42 -11.74 -20.39
N LEU A 371 -1.16 -12.86 -21.08
CA LEU A 371 -0.95 -14.14 -20.44
C LEU A 371 0.36 -14.22 -19.65
N ALA A 372 1.44 -13.63 -20.19
CA ALA A 372 2.72 -13.57 -19.51
C ALA A 372 2.59 -12.77 -18.20
N GLU A 373 1.89 -11.63 -18.24
CA GLU A 373 1.61 -10.81 -17.08
C GLU A 373 0.81 -11.56 -16.01
N LEU A 374 -0.27 -12.26 -16.41
CA LEU A 374 -1.06 -13.08 -15.49
C LEU A 374 -0.24 -14.21 -14.85
N GLN A 375 0.61 -14.87 -15.63
CA GLN A 375 1.49 -15.96 -15.14
C GLN A 375 2.54 -15.43 -14.17
N GLU A 376 3.17 -14.31 -14.48
CA GLU A 376 4.12 -13.63 -13.60
C GLU A 376 3.43 -13.27 -12.28
N GLY A 377 2.27 -12.62 -12.33
CA GLY A 377 1.51 -12.27 -11.15
C GLY A 377 1.10 -13.46 -10.30
N ARG A 378 0.70 -14.56 -10.93
CA ARG A 378 0.37 -15.80 -10.22
C ARG A 378 1.59 -16.35 -9.48
N GLU A 379 2.77 -16.30 -10.08
CA GLU A 379 4.02 -16.72 -9.46
C GLU A 379 4.43 -15.79 -8.31
N GLN A 380 4.34 -14.48 -8.50
CA GLN A 380 4.68 -13.49 -7.47
C GLN A 380 3.76 -13.62 -6.24
N VAL A 381 2.45 -13.70 -6.44
CA VAL A 381 1.46 -13.89 -5.36
C VAL A 381 1.66 -15.24 -4.68
N ALA A 382 1.92 -16.31 -5.43
CA ALA A 382 2.20 -17.63 -4.87
C ALA A 382 3.51 -17.63 -4.05
N GLN A 383 4.56 -16.93 -4.52
CA GLN A 383 5.82 -16.81 -3.81
C GLN A 383 5.67 -16.00 -2.52
N ALA A 384 4.92 -14.90 -2.55
CA ALA A 384 4.60 -14.12 -1.36
C ALA A 384 3.77 -14.93 -0.34
N GLY A 385 2.87 -15.80 -0.82
CA GLY A 385 2.05 -16.69 -0.01
C GLY A 385 2.75 -17.96 0.52
N GLY A 386 3.79 -18.45 -0.18
CA GLY A 386 4.44 -19.73 0.08
C GLY A 386 5.67 -19.72 1.01
N THR A 387 6.04 -18.57 1.57
CA THR A 387 7.06 -18.45 2.62
C THR A 387 6.49 -18.62 4.02
#